data_AF-Q5BXK4-F1
#
_entry.id   AF-Q5BXK4-F1
#
_cell.length_a   1.000
_cell.length_b   1.000
_cell.length_c   1.000
_cell.angle_alpha   90.00
_cell.angle_beta   90.00
_cell.angle_gamma   90.00
#
_symmetry.space_group_name_H-M   'P 1'
#
loop_
_entity.id
_entity.type
_entity.pdbx_description
1 polymer ?
#
loop_
_entity_poly.entity_id
_entity_poly.type
_entity_poly.pdbx_seq_one_letter_code
_entity_poly.pdbx_strand_id
1 'polypeptide(L)'
;IGKANLLLLFVVFGLLMDMDDLFISFGFRINDTPTILRLFIIFQYIFSPYNTVLDFLMTVLSRKFEFQADAFAAKLGYKDYLKSALVTLLKDNLSFPVCDWLYSMFNHSHPPLLERLSAIDKCKTD
;
A
#
# COMPACT_ATOMS: atom_id res chain seq x y z
N ILE A 1 0.78 13.95 -1.97
CA ILE A 1 0.43 12.70 -2.69
C ILE A 1 -1.09 12.55 -2.77
N GLY A 2 -1.82 12.38 -1.66
CA GLY A 2 -3.28 12.15 -1.70
C GLY A 2 -4.09 13.19 -2.49
N LYS A 3 -3.84 14.49 -2.30
CA LYS A 3 -4.52 15.56 -3.06
C LYS A 3 -4.25 15.52 -4.57
N ALA A 4 -3.03 15.15 -4.96
CA ALA A 4 -2.65 15.02 -6.38
C ALA A 4 -3.26 13.77 -7.02
N ASN A 5 -3.29 12.65 -6.29
CA ASN A 5 -3.99 11.44 -6.71
C ASN A 5 -5.49 11.72 -6.93
N LEU A 6 -6.14 12.39 -5.98
CA LEU A 6 -7.56 12.74 -6.09
C LEU A 6 -7.84 13.61 -7.32
N LEU A 7 -7.01 14.62 -7.58
CA LEU A 7 -7.13 15.45 -8.77
C LEU A 7 -6.98 14.62 -10.05
N LEU A 8 -5.99 13.73 -10.12
CA LEU A 8 -5.77 12.85 -11.26
C LEU A 8 -6.98 11.94 -11.51
N LEU A 9 -7.55 11.33 -10.46
CA LEU A 9 -8.75 10.49 -10.56
C LEU A 9 -9.92 11.26 -11.19
N PHE A 10 -10.19 12.48 -10.74
CA PHE A 10 -11.28 13.30 -11.29
C PHE A 10 -11.02 13.79 -12.71
N VAL A 11 -9.77 14.12 -13.05
CA VAL A 11 -9.41 14.51 -14.44
C VAL A 11 -9.67 13.35 -15.39
N VAL A 12 -9.17 12.15 -15.06
CA VAL A 12 -9.38 10.98 -15.92
C VAL A 12 -10.85 10.57 -15.95
N PHE A 13 -11.58 10.65 -14.83
CA PHE A 13 -13.02 10.43 -14.83
C PHE A 13 -13.74 11.38 -15.80
N GLY A 14 -13.40 12.68 -15.76
CA GLY A 14 -13.96 13.67 -16.68
C GLY A 14 -13.65 13.40 -18.15
N LEU A 15 -12.48 12.81 -18.45
CA LEU A 15 -12.11 12.42 -19.82
C LEU A 15 -12.84 11.15 -20.31
N LEU A 16 -13.20 10.23 -19.41
CA LEU A 16 -13.76 8.92 -19.76
C LEU A 16 -15.28 8.84 -19.59
N MET A 17 -15.91 9.73 -18.82
CA MET A 17 -17.34 9.63 -18.47
C MET A 17 -18.27 9.72 -19.69
N ASP A 18 -17.86 10.44 -20.73
CA ASP A 18 -18.64 10.65 -21.96
C ASP A 18 -18.33 9.59 -23.05
N MET A 19 -17.45 8.63 -22.78
CA MET A 19 -17.14 7.54 -23.71
C MET A 19 -18.13 6.39 -23.59
N ASP A 20 -19.25 6.45 -24.33
CA ASP A 20 -20.29 5.42 -24.26
C ASP A 20 -19.82 4.00 -24.63
N ASP A 21 -18.87 3.87 -25.57
CA ASP A 21 -18.29 2.58 -25.98
C ASP A 21 -17.69 1.79 -24.81
N LEU A 22 -17.14 2.51 -23.81
CA LEU A 22 -16.63 1.93 -22.58
C LEU A 22 -17.75 1.19 -21.84
N PHE A 23 -18.88 1.85 -21.63
CA PHE A 23 -19.99 1.34 -20.84
C PHE A 23 -20.82 0.28 -21.58
N ILE A 24 -20.87 0.37 -22.92
CA ILE A 24 -21.46 -0.67 -23.76
C ILE A 24 -20.72 -2.00 -23.57
N SER A 25 -19.39 -1.97 -23.42
CA SER A 25 -18.58 -3.16 -23.16
C SER A 25 -18.89 -3.82 -21.81
N PHE A 26 -19.47 -3.07 -20.87
CA PHE A 26 -19.98 -3.58 -19.59
C PHE A 26 -21.48 -3.96 -19.63
N GLY A 27 -22.11 -3.93 -20.81
CA GLY A 27 -23.51 -4.35 -21.01
C GLY A 27 -24.55 -3.24 -20.86
N PHE A 28 -24.14 -1.98 -20.75
CA PHE A 28 -25.07 -0.86 -20.68
C PHE A 28 -25.51 -0.36 -22.06
N ARG A 29 -26.71 0.22 -22.14
CA ARG A 29 -27.22 0.85 -23.37
C ARG A 29 -26.71 2.29 -23.49
N ILE A 30 -26.60 2.77 -24.73
CA ILE A 30 -26.26 4.17 -25.05
C ILE A 30 -27.20 5.10 -24.30
N ASN A 31 -26.63 6.12 -23.63
CA ASN A 31 -27.37 7.11 -22.83
C ASN A 31 -28.20 6.59 -21.64
N ASP A 32 -28.08 5.32 -21.26
CA ASP A 32 -28.89 4.71 -20.17
C ASP A 32 -28.08 4.46 -18.89
N THR A 33 -26.78 4.79 -18.88
CA THR A 33 -25.91 4.53 -17.71
C THR A 33 -25.89 5.73 -16.75
N PRO A 34 -26.42 5.60 -15.51
CA PRO A 34 -26.33 6.65 -14.50
C PRO A 34 -24.88 7.04 -14.19
N THR A 35 -24.63 8.32 -13.91
CA THR A 35 -23.29 8.85 -13.62
C THR A 35 -22.57 8.13 -12.48
N ILE A 36 -23.31 7.68 -11.46
CA ILE A 36 -22.75 6.92 -10.33
C ILE A 36 -22.21 5.56 -10.79
N LEU A 37 -22.91 4.88 -11.70
CA LEU A 37 -22.43 3.60 -12.25
C LEU A 37 -21.21 3.84 -13.17
N ARG A 38 -21.21 4.94 -13.93
CA ARG A 38 -20.05 5.32 -14.74
C ARG A 38 -18.80 5.52 -13.89
N LEU A 39 -18.95 6.24 -12.77
CA LEU A 39 -17.90 6.47 -11.79
C LEU A 39 -17.38 5.16 -11.20
N PHE A 40 -18.28 4.28 -10.77
CA PHE A 40 -17.93 2.97 -10.22
C PHE A 40 -17.13 2.12 -11.21
N ILE A 41 -17.59 2.05 -12.46
CA ILE A 41 -16.92 1.25 -13.50
C ILE A 41 -15.52 1.77 -13.79
N ILE A 42 -15.38 3.09 -13.95
CA ILE A 42 -14.08 3.72 -14.20
C ILE A 42 -13.13 3.44 -13.03
N PHE A 43 -13.53 3.75 -11.80
CA PHE A 43 -12.63 3.64 -10.65
C PHE A 43 -12.34 2.19 -10.22
N GLN A 44 -13.29 1.28 -10.38
CA GLN A 44 -13.10 -0.10 -9.92
C GLN A 44 -12.41 -0.97 -10.96
N TYR A 45 -12.76 -0.82 -12.25
CA TYR A 45 -12.26 -1.70 -13.31
C TYR A 45 -11.17 -1.04 -14.14
N ILE A 46 -11.41 0.16 -14.68
CA ILE A 46 -10.44 0.83 -15.57
C ILE A 46 -9.19 1.25 -14.81
N PHE A 47 -9.37 1.71 -13.57
CA PHE A 47 -8.28 2.09 -12.68
C PHE A 47 -7.63 0.93 -11.94
N SER A 48 -8.10 -0.32 -12.08
CA SER A 48 -7.53 -1.49 -11.41
C SER A 48 -6.01 -1.61 -11.60
N PRO A 49 -5.43 -1.59 -12.82
CA PRO A 49 -3.98 -1.70 -12.99
C PRO A 49 -3.21 -0.52 -12.39
N TYR A 50 -3.77 0.69 -12.48
CA TYR A 50 -3.19 1.88 -11.84
C TYR A 50 -3.12 1.71 -10.32
N ASN A 51 -4.24 1.29 -9.71
CA ASN A 51 -4.33 1.07 -8.27
C ASN A 51 -3.34 -0.01 -7.82
N THR A 52 -3.24 -1.14 -8.53
CA THR A 52 -2.28 -2.20 -8.20
C THR A 52 -0.83 -1.70 -8.20
N VAL A 53 -0.45 -0.89 -9.19
CA VAL A 53 0.90 -0.30 -9.23
C VAL A 53 1.10 0.70 -8.10
N LEU A 54 0.11 1.56 -7.86
CA LEU A 54 0.19 2.55 -6.79
C LEU A 54 0.28 1.88 -5.42
N ASP A 55 -0.52 0.84 -5.16
CA ASP A 55 -0.51 0.06 -3.93
C ASP A 55 0.86 -0.58 -3.70
N PHE A 56 1.44 -1.18 -4.73
CA PHE A 56 2.80 -1.71 -4.66
C PHE A 56 3.84 -0.64 -4.27
N LEU A 57 3.79 0.54 -4.92
CA LEU A 57 4.69 1.64 -4.61
C LEU A 57 4.50 2.15 -3.17
N MET A 58 3.25 2.21 -2.70
CA MET A 58 2.92 2.61 -1.34
C MET A 58 3.40 1.56 -0.32
N THR A 59 3.29 0.27 -0.62
CA THR A 59 3.86 -0.82 0.19
C THR A 59 5.36 -0.68 0.34
N VAL A 60 6.10 -0.46 -0.76
CA VAL A 60 7.56 -0.23 -0.73
C VAL A 60 7.92 1.01 0.08
N LEU A 61 7.18 2.10 -0.09
CA LEU A 61 7.41 3.34 0.66
C LEU A 61 7.14 3.16 2.16
N SER A 62 6.06 2.45 2.53
CA SER A 62 5.74 2.13 3.92
C SER A 62 6.84 1.31 4.58
N ARG A 63 7.35 0.28 3.89
CA ARG A 63 8.46 -0.54 4.38
C ARG A 63 9.71 0.30 4.65
N LYS A 64 10.01 1.26 3.77
CA LYS A 64 11.12 2.20 3.97
C LYS A 64 10.91 3.08 5.20
N PHE A 65 9.70 3.55 5.45
CA PHE A 65 9.39 4.36 6.65
C PHE A 65 9.51 3.55 7.93
N GLU A 66 9.11 2.28 7.95
CA GLU A 66 9.32 1.39 9.10
C GLU A 66 10.80 1.26 9.46
N PHE A 67 11.69 1.02 8.49
CA PHE A 67 13.12 0.94 8.75
C PHE A 67 13.72 2.26 9.24
N GLN A 68 13.22 3.40 8.74
CA GLN A 68 13.64 4.72 9.22
C GLN A 68 13.20 4.98 10.66
N ALA A 69 11.98 4.57 11.02
CA ALA A 69 11.45 4.68 12.37
C ALA A 69 12.22 3.77 13.35
N ASP A 70 12.51 2.53 12.95
CA ASP A 70 13.31 1.59 13.74
C ASP A 70 14.72 2.14 14.00
N ALA A 71 15.36 2.69 12.96
CA ALA A 71 16.67 3.32 13.08
C ALA A 71 16.64 4.57 13.97
N PHE A 72 15.56 5.36 13.90
CA PHE A 72 15.37 6.53 14.77
C PHE A 72 15.24 6.11 16.24
N ALA A 73 14.43 5.11 16.55
CA ALA A 73 14.29 4.58 17.91
C ALA A 73 15.60 3.96 18.43
N ALA A 74 16.37 3.28 17.57
CA ALA A 74 17.68 2.75 17.93
C ALA A 74 18.68 3.87 18.27
N LYS A 75 18.70 4.97 17.52
CA LYS A 75 19.54 6.15 17.80
C LYS A 75 19.19 6.84 19.13
N LEU A 76 17.95 6.74 19.58
CA LEU A 76 17.51 7.25 20.88
C LEU A 76 17.87 6.32 22.05
N GLY A 77 18.53 5.18 21.81
CA GLY A 77 18.91 4.22 22.83
C GLY A 77 17.82 3.21 23.19
N TYR A 78 16.69 3.16 22.47
CA TYR A 78 15.58 2.24 22.73
C TYR A 78 15.68 0.91 21.97
N LYS A 79 16.88 0.55 21.49
CA LYS A 79 17.13 -0.62 20.64
C LYS A 79 16.56 -1.91 21.24
N ASP A 80 16.93 -2.25 22.47
CA ASP A 80 16.55 -3.52 23.10
C ASP A 80 15.07 -3.56 23.48
N TYR A 81 14.51 -2.43 23.94
CA TYR A 81 13.08 -2.29 24.22
C TYR A 81 12.24 -2.48 22.97
N LEU A 82 12.65 -1.88 21.84
CA LEU A 82 11.96 -2.02 20.57
C LEU A 82 11.95 -3.48 20.10
N LYS A 83 13.09 -4.18 20.16
CA LYS A 83 13.14 -5.60 19.78
C LYS A 83 12.21 -6.46 20.64
N SER A 84 12.26 -6.27 21.96
CA SER A 84 11.40 -7.00 22.89
C SER A 84 9.91 -6.75 22.60
N ALA A 85 9.55 -5.49 22.34
CA ALA A 85 8.19 -5.10 21.97
C ALA A 85 7.74 -5.77 20.66
N LEU A 86 8.59 -5.79 19.63
CA LEU A 86 8.26 -6.42 18.35
C LEU A 86 8.06 -7.94 18.47
N VAL A 87 8.90 -8.63 19.26
CA VAL A 87 8.74 -10.07 19.52
C VAL A 87 7.46 -10.35 20.33
N THR A 88 7.17 -9.53 21.32
CA THR A 88 5.96 -9.63 22.15
C THR A 88 4.71 -9.43 21.29
N LEU A 89 4.68 -8.38 20.45
CA LEU A 89 3.57 -8.12 19.54
C LEU A 89 3.39 -9.24 18.50
N LEU A 90 4.48 -9.83 17.99
CA LEU A 90 4.37 -10.96 17.07
C LEU A 90 3.71 -12.16 17.76
N LYS A 91 4.15 -12.47 18.98
CA LYS A 91 3.63 -13.57 19.80
C LYS A 91 2.15 -13.37 20.11
N ASP A 92 1.77 -12.17 20.56
CA ASP A 92 0.41 -11.84 20.95
C ASP A 92 -0.56 -11.87 19.76
N ASN A 93 -0.09 -11.48 18.57
CA ASN A 93 -0.87 -11.56 17.34
C ASN A 93 -0.82 -12.94 16.65
N LEU A 94 -0.08 -13.91 17.20
CA LEU A 94 0.14 -15.25 16.61
C LEU A 94 0.64 -15.19 15.15
N SER A 95 1.37 -14.13 14.81
CA SER A 95 1.88 -13.91 13.46
C SER A 95 3.07 -14.82 13.17
N PHE A 96 3.12 -15.36 11.96
CA PHE A 96 4.22 -16.24 11.55
C PHE A 96 5.46 -15.39 11.15
N PRO A 97 6.66 -15.64 11.71
CA PRO A 97 7.83 -14.78 11.52
C PRO A 97 8.51 -14.91 10.15
N VAL A 98 8.17 -15.94 9.38
CA VAL A 98 8.76 -16.24 8.08
C VAL A 98 7.72 -16.05 6.99
N CYS A 99 8.04 -15.30 5.96
CA CYS A 99 7.16 -15.10 4.81
C CYS A 99 7.97 -15.28 3.53
N ASP A 100 7.30 -15.74 2.47
CA ASP A 100 7.90 -15.72 1.14
C ASP A 100 8.25 -14.28 0.75
N TRP A 101 9.42 -14.11 0.13
CA TRP A 101 9.97 -12.79 -0.18
C TRP A 101 9.11 -12.05 -1.21
N LEU A 102 8.56 -12.76 -2.20
CA LEU A 102 7.74 -12.15 -3.25
C LEU A 102 6.38 -11.77 -2.69
N TYR A 103 5.76 -12.67 -1.92
CA TYR A 103 4.52 -12.39 -1.23
C TYR A 103 4.64 -11.19 -0.29
N SER A 104 5.70 -11.15 0.52
CA SER A 104 5.95 -10.05 1.46
C SER A 104 6.25 -8.73 0.74
N MET A 105 6.87 -8.78 -0.45
CA MET A 105 7.17 -7.58 -1.21
C MET A 105 5.91 -6.87 -1.72
N PHE A 106 4.89 -7.63 -2.11
CA PHE A 106 3.65 -7.08 -2.64
C PHE A 106 2.61 -6.77 -1.56
N ASN A 107 2.45 -7.65 -0.56
CA ASN A 107 1.28 -7.61 0.32
C ASN A 107 1.55 -7.03 1.71
N HIS A 108 2.81 -6.99 2.17
CA HIS A 108 3.12 -6.55 3.52
C HIS A 108 3.63 -5.12 3.54
N SER A 109 2.80 -4.20 4.04
CA SER A 109 3.18 -2.80 4.31
C SER A 109 4.27 -2.69 5.38
N HIS A 110 4.37 -3.67 6.27
CA HIS A 110 5.42 -3.80 7.28
C HIS A 110 6.42 -4.90 6.89
N PRO A 111 7.74 -4.66 6.98
CA PRO A 111 8.72 -5.71 6.75
C PRO A 111 8.58 -6.86 7.76
N PRO A 112 8.89 -8.12 7.38
CA PRO A 112 8.93 -9.25 8.29
C PRO A 112 9.78 -8.99 9.54
N LEU A 113 9.42 -9.60 10.67
CA LEU A 113 10.09 -9.39 11.96
C LEU A 113 11.61 -9.58 11.85
N LEU A 114 12.05 -10.67 11.18
CA LEU A 114 13.47 -10.99 11.05
C LEU A 114 14.25 -9.90 10.31
N GLU A 115 13.65 -9.28 9.28
CA GLU A 115 14.28 -8.16 8.56
C GLU A 115 14.45 -6.95 9.47
N ARG A 116 13.43 -6.62 10.28
CA ARG A 116 13.47 -5.50 11.22
C ARG A 116 14.50 -5.72 12.32
N LEU A 117 14.51 -6.89 12.96
CA LEU A 117 15.48 -7.22 14.01
C LEU A 117 16.92 -7.10 13.49
N SER A 118 17.20 -7.65 12.29
CA SER A 118 18.50 -7.52 11.62
C SER A 118 18.87 -6.06 11.29
N ALA A 119 17.91 -5.25 10.83
CA ALA A 119 18.15 -3.83 10.55
C ALA A 119 18.47 -3.05 11.83
N ILE A 120 17.71 -3.28 12.90
CA ILE A 120 17.93 -2.70 14.22
C ILE A 120 19.31 -3.10 14.75
N ASP A 121 19.72 -4.36 14.57
CA ASP A 121 21.04 -4.84 14.98
C ASP A 121 22.20 -4.10 14.32
N LYS A 122 22.06 -3.79 13.02
CA LYS A 122 23.06 -3.06 12.23
C LYS A 122 23.14 -1.57 12.56
N CYS A 123 22.15 -0.99 13.23
CA CYS A 123 22.22 0.40 13.70
C CYS A 123 23.30 0.53 14.77
N LYS A 124 24.32 1.36 14.48
CA LYS A 124 25.31 1.81 15.47
C LYS A 124 24.63 2.82 16.39
N THR A 125 24.72 2.57 17.69
CA THR A 125 24.52 3.58 18.73
C THR A 125 25.83 4.36 18.82
N ASP A 126 25.78 5.65 18.50
CA ASP A 126 26.89 6.58 18.72
C ASP A 126 27.09 6.86 20.21
#